data_AF-A0AAE3U3F5-F1
#
_entry.id   AF-A0AAE3U3F5-F1
#
_cell.length_a   1.000
_cell.length_b   1.000
_cell.length_c   1.000
_cell.angle_alpha   90.00
_cell.angle_beta   90.00
_cell.angle_gamma   90.00
#
_symmetry.space_group_name_H-M   'P 1'
#
loop_
_entity.id
_entity.type
_entity.pdbx_description
1 polymer ?
#
loop_
_entity_poly.entity_id
_entity_poly.type
_entity_poly.pdbx_seq_one_letter_code
_entity_poly.pdbx_strand_id
1 'polypeptide(L)' 'MLFRCSRTVNCPVVGQTFPLSEAAQAHALMEAGGSFGKIALTVPHDPL' A
#
# COMPACT_ATOMS: atom_id res chain seq x y z
N MET A 1 8.29 9.32 2.76
CA MET A 1 7.69 9.56 1.42
C MET A 1 6.20 9.83 1.62
N LEU A 2 5.74 11.05 1.39
CA LEU A 2 4.33 11.43 1.56
C LEU A 2 3.60 11.23 0.22
N PHE A 3 2.61 10.36 0.19
CA PHE A 3 1.66 10.27 -0.92
C PHE A 3 0.94 11.62 -1.04
N ARG A 4 1.40 12.49 -1.95
CA ARG A 4 0.76 13.78 -2.23
C ARG A 4 -0.55 13.55 -2.95
N CYS A 5 -1.61 13.49 -2.18
CA CYS A 5 -2.96 13.55 -2.69
C CYS A 5 -3.36 15.01 -2.97
N SER A 6 -3.72 15.32 -4.21
CA SER A 6 -4.15 16.65 -4.64
C SER A 6 -5.61 16.90 -4.22
N ARG A 7 -5.91 18.15 -3.86
CA ARG A 7 -6.99 18.61 -2.95
C ARG A 7 -8.46 18.38 -3.43
N THR A 8 -8.69 17.56 -4.45
CA THR A 8 -10.01 17.26 -5.04
C THR A 8 -10.31 15.77 -5.23
N VAL A 9 -9.41 14.85 -4.85
CA VAL A 9 -9.64 13.39 -4.96
C VAL A 9 -9.62 12.79 -3.57
N ASN A 10 -10.62 11.99 -3.20
CA ASN A 10 -10.67 11.27 -1.92
C ASN A 10 -9.38 10.45 -1.74
N CYS A 11 -8.50 10.94 -0.87
CA CYS A 11 -7.20 10.32 -0.63
C CYS A 11 -7.44 8.99 0.06
N PRO A 12 -7.07 7.86 -0.55
CA PRO A 12 -7.23 6.59 0.14
C PRO A 12 -6.36 6.59 1.38
N VAL A 13 -6.95 6.25 2.53
CA VAL A 13 -6.19 5.95 3.73
C VAL A 13 -5.42 4.66 3.47
N VAL A 14 -4.10 4.76 3.37
CA VAL A 14 -3.20 3.60 3.26
C VAL A 14 -2.85 3.17 4.68
N GLY A 15 -3.26 1.96 5.06
CA GLY A 15 -2.99 1.40 6.38
C GLY A 15 -1.59 0.81 6.48
N GLN A 16 -1.17 0.05 5.46
CA GLN A 16 0.13 -0.62 5.41
C GLN A 16 0.69 -0.66 3.98
N THR A 17 2.01 -0.77 3.87
CA THR A 17 2.71 -0.85 2.58
C THR A 17 3.72 -2.00 2.65
N PHE A 18 3.77 -2.81 1.59
CA PHE A 18 4.71 -3.93 1.45
C PHE A 18 5.46 -3.82 0.12
N PRO A 19 6.74 -4.24 0.05
CA PRO A 19 7.38 -4.45 -1.24
C PRO A 19 6.67 -5.56 -2.02
N LEU A 20 6.72 -5.53 -3.34
CA LEU A 20 6.09 -6.55 -4.19
C LEU A 20 6.58 -7.97 -3.86
N SER A 21 7.84 -8.11 -3.43
CA SER A 21 8.41 -9.38 -2.96
C SER A 21 7.68 -9.97 -1.75
N GLU A 22 6.96 -9.15 -0.99
CA GLU A 22 6.22 -9.55 0.22
C GLU A 22 4.71 -9.59 0.00
N ALA A 23 4.24 -9.64 -1.26
CA ALA A 23 2.82 -9.69 -1.58
C ALA A 23 2.06 -10.83 -0.87
N ALA A 24 2.71 -11.97 -0.61
CA ALA A 24 2.13 -13.09 0.13
C ALA A 24 1.81 -12.72 1.59
N GLN A 25 2.68 -11.95 2.25
CA GLN A 25 2.45 -11.49 3.62
C GLN A 25 1.35 -10.43 3.67
N ALA A 26 1.35 -9.51 2.70
CA ALA A 26 0.27 -8.55 2.51
C ALA A 26 -1.10 -9.28 2.38
N HIS A 27 -1.14 -10.36 1.61
CA HIS A 27 -2.34 -11.18 1.42
C HIS A 27 -2.78 -11.89 2.71
N ALA A 28 -1.87 -12.58 3.38
CA ALA A 28 -2.17 -13.24 4.65
C ALA A 28 -2.72 -12.25 5.71
N LEU A 29 -2.22 -11.01 5.70
CA LEU A 29 -2.70 -9.96 6.60
C LEU A 29 -4.10 -9.45 6.23
N MET A 30 -4.47 -9.44 4.95
CA MET A 30 -5.85 -9.19 4.52
C MET A 30 -6.79 -10.30 5.01
N GLU A 31 -6.38 -11.56 4.89
CA GLU A 31 -7.19 -12.72 5.30
C GLU A 31 -7.38 -12.80 6.82
N ALA A 32 -6.39 -12.35 7.59
CA ALA A 32 -6.49 -12.27 9.05
C ALA A 32 -7.52 -11.23 9.55
N GLY A 33 -8.07 -10.38 8.66
CA GLY A 33 -9.12 -9.41 8.98
C GLY A 33 -8.68 -8.21 9.83
N GLY A 34 -7.36 -8.05 10.07
CA GLY A 34 -6.81 -7.03 10.97
C GLY A 34 -6.42 -5.70 10.30
N SER A 35 -6.66 -5.51 9.00
CA SER A 35 -6.22 -4.30 8.29
C SER A 35 -7.35 -3.28 8.09
N PHE A 36 -7.14 -2.06 8.57
CA PHE A 36 -7.97 -0.89 8.25
C PHE A 36 -7.32 -0.07 7.13
N GLY A 37 -8.12 0.35 6.14
CA GLY A 37 -7.64 1.11 4.98
C GLY A 37 -7.10 0.21 3.87
N LYS A 38 -6.34 0.80 2.94
CA LYS A 38 -5.76 0.09 1.79
C LYS A 38 -4.38 -0.45 2.11
N ILE A 39 -4.06 -1.63 1.58
CA ILE A 39 -2.69 -2.15 1.54
C ILE A 39 -2.08 -1.78 0.18
N ALA A 40 -0.93 -1.12 0.19
CA ALA A 40 -0.22 -0.72 -1.02
C ALA A 40 1.00 -1.64 -1.26
N LEU A 41 1.20 -2.07 -2.50
CA LEU A 41 2.43 -2.76 -2.91
C LEU A 41 3.37 -1.77 -3.60
N THR A 42 4.65 -1.78 -3.22
CA THR A 42 5.68 -0.95 -3.85
C THR A 42 6.60 -1.79 -4.73
N VAL A 43 6.90 -1.25 -5.90
CA VAL A 43 7.96 -1.77 -6.78
C VAL A 43 9.14 -0.81 -6.72
N PRO A 44 10.39 -1.30 -6.72
CA PRO A 44 11.54 -0.45 -6.98
C PRO A 44 11.32 0.26 -8.32
N HIS A 45 11.52 1.56 -8.33
CA HIS A 45 11.54 2.32 -9.56
C HIS A 45 13.02 2.45 -9.97
N ASP A 46 13.49 1.53 -10.81
CA ASP A 46 14.80 1.63 -11.44
C ASP A 46 14.75 2.71 -12.53
N PRO A 47 15.46 3.85 -12.38
CA PRO A 47 15.63 4.78 -13.48
C PRO A 47 16.64 4.18 -14.46
N LEU A 48 16.18 3.86 -15.67
CA LEU A 48 17.06 3.55 -16.80
C LEU A 48 17.93 4.74 -17.17
#